data_AF-A0A7C5V4Q3-F1
#
_entry.id   AF-A0A7C5V4Q3-F1
#
_cell.length_a   1.000
_cell.length_b   1.000
_cell.length_c   1.000
_cell.angle_alpha   90.00
_cell.angle_beta   90.00
_cell.angle_gamma   90.00
#
_symmetry.space_group_name_H-M   'P 1'
#
loop_
_entity.id
_entity.type
_entity.pdbx_description
1 polymer ?
#
loop_
_entity_poly.entity_id
_entity_poly.type
_entity_poly.pdbx_seq_one_letter_code
_entity_poly.pdbx_strand_id
1 'polypeptide(L)' 'KPIATLMKPLASVDLATKEPFEAVRERSDVCAVPAAAVVGEAIVAFVLAQAFLEKFGGDSMVEIRRNYDSYVEYLQAY' A
#
# COMPACT_ATOMS: atom_id res chain seq x y z
N LYS A 1 5.56 3.86 11.04
CA LYS A 1 5.49 4.76 12.23
C LYS A 1 4.14 4.61 12.90
N PRO A 2 3.99 4.87 14.22
CA PRO A 2 2.68 5.10 14.83
C PRO A 2 1.96 6.23 14.11
N ILE A 3 0.66 6.08 13.84
CA ILE A 3 -0.11 7.01 13.01
C ILE A 3 -0.96 7.98 13.82
N ALA A 4 -1.58 7.51 14.92
CA ALA A 4 -2.46 8.34 15.73
C ALA A 4 -1.65 9.37 16.56
N THR A 5 -2.22 10.56 16.73
CA THR A 5 -1.72 11.53 17.71
C THR A 5 -1.97 11.01 19.13
N LEU A 6 -1.03 11.29 20.04
CA LEU A 6 -1.04 10.68 21.37
C LEU A 6 -2.16 11.23 22.26
N MET A 7 -2.70 10.38 23.13
CA MET A 7 -3.72 10.78 24.11
C MET A 7 -3.20 11.84 25.08
N LYS A 8 -1.91 11.73 25.47
CA LYS A 8 -1.13 12.83 26.04
C LYS A 8 -0.59 13.68 24.88
N PRO A 9 -1.11 14.89 24.66
CA PRO A 9 -0.72 15.70 23.51
C PRO A 9 0.77 16.04 23.54
N LEU A 10 1.35 16.16 22.35
CA LEU A 10 2.70 16.68 22.18
C LEU A 10 2.64 18.19 21.95
N ALA A 11 3.76 18.88 22.22
CA ALA A 11 3.89 20.29 21.89
C ALA A 11 3.82 20.50 20.38
N SER A 12 3.10 21.54 19.98
CA SER A 12 2.90 22.00 18.61
C SER A 12 2.92 23.54 18.59
N VAL A 13 2.61 24.13 17.44
CA VAL A 13 2.58 25.59 17.24
C VAL A 13 1.34 25.94 16.46
N ASP A 14 0.60 26.94 16.93
CA ASP A 14 -0.50 27.52 16.17
C ASP A 14 0.05 28.29 14.96
N LEU A 15 -0.39 27.92 13.76
CA LEU A 15 0.14 28.51 12.52
C LEU A 15 -0.31 29.96 12.28
N ALA A 16 -1.41 30.41 12.87
CA ALA A 16 -1.89 31.78 12.76
C ALA A 16 -1.19 32.70 13.77
N THR A 17 -1.08 32.27 15.03
CA THR A 17 -0.53 33.11 16.12
C THR A 17 0.98 32.94 16.33
N LYS A 18 1.55 31.80 15.90
CA LYS A 18 2.95 31.38 16.13
C LYS A 18 3.27 31.06 17.59
N GLU A 19 2.26 30.96 18.45
CA GLU A 19 2.41 30.63 19.87
C GLU A 19 2.43 29.11 20.12
N PRO A 20 3.02 28.65 21.24
CA PRO A 20 2.96 27.25 21.66
C PRO A 20 1.52 26.76 21.84
N PHE A 21 1.22 25.57 21.30
CA PHE A 21 -0.11 24.94 21.38
C PHE A 21 0.02 23.41 21.54
N GLU A 22 -1.02 22.72 22.02
CA GLU A 22 -1.02 21.25 22.12
C GLU A 22 -1.53 20.59 20.83
N ALA A 23 -0.89 19.52 20.36
CA ALA A 23 -1.32 18.83 19.15
C ALA A 23 -2.75 18.27 19.24
N VAL A 24 -3.53 18.45 18.17
CA VAL A 24 -4.92 17.99 18.08
C VAL A 24 -5.00 16.47 17.97
N ARG A 25 -6.02 15.89 18.59
CA ARG A 25 -6.33 14.45 18.55
C ARG A 25 -7.42 14.18 17.53
N GLU A 26 -7.06 13.51 16.43
CA GLU A 26 -7.99 13.18 15.34
C GLU A 26 -8.46 11.72 15.40
N ARG A 27 -7.64 10.83 15.99
CA ARG A 27 -7.89 9.39 16.09
C ARG A 27 -7.42 8.87 17.45
N SER A 28 -8.04 7.79 17.92
CA SER A 28 -7.80 7.20 19.25
C SER A 28 -7.23 5.79 19.24
N ASP A 29 -7.02 5.18 18.06
CA ASP A 29 -6.44 3.84 17.97
C ASP A 29 -4.98 3.82 18.40
N VAL A 30 -4.60 2.82 19.20
CA VAL A 30 -3.22 2.67 19.69
C VAL A 30 -2.30 2.12 18.59
N CYS A 31 -2.81 1.19 17.79
CA CYS A 31 -2.03 0.50 16.76
C CYS A 31 -2.88 0.21 15.52
N ALA A 32 -2.45 0.74 14.38
CA ALA A 32 -3.05 0.47 13.07
C ALA A 32 -2.26 -0.54 12.22
N VAL A 33 -1.21 -1.17 12.79
CA VAL A 33 -0.30 -2.06 12.02
C VAL A 33 -1.04 -3.22 11.35
N PRO A 34 -2.01 -3.92 12.01
CA PRO A 34 -2.75 -4.99 11.34
C PRO A 34 -3.55 -4.51 10.13
N ALA A 35 -4.25 -3.38 10.25
CA ALA A 35 -4.98 -2.79 9.12
C ALA A 35 -4.03 -2.30 8.02
N ALA A 36 -2.89 -1.73 8.39
CA ALA A 36 -1.86 -1.32 7.44
C ALA A 36 -1.24 -2.50 6.68
N ALA A 37 -1.19 -3.70 7.27
CA ALA A 37 -0.71 -4.90 6.59
C ALA A 37 -1.62 -5.27 5.40
N VAL A 38 -2.95 -5.22 5.58
CA VAL A 38 -3.92 -5.46 4.50
C VAL A 38 -3.75 -4.44 3.37
N VAL A 39 -3.51 -3.17 3.70
CA VAL A 39 -3.20 -2.14 2.70
C VAL A 39 -1.89 -2.47 1.98
N GLY A 40 -0.86 -2.92 2.73
CA GLY A 40 0.41 -3.36 2.16
C GLY A 40 0.26 -4.49 1.16
N GLU A 41 -0.50 -5.53 1.51
CA GLU A 41 -0.81 -6.67 0.63
C GLU A 41 -1.52 -6.21 -0.65
N ALA A 42 -2.51 -5.33 -0.53
CA ALA A 42 -3.25 -4.81 -1.67
C ALA A 42 -2.35 -4.03 -2.64
N ILE A 43 -1.46 -3.18 -2.12
CA ILE A 43 -0.52 -2.41 -2.94
C ILE A 43 0.52 -3.33 -3.61
N VAL A 44 1.02 -4.34 -2.89
CA VAL A 44 1.92 -5.34 -3.46
C VAL A 44 1.23 -6.11 -4.59
N ALA A 45 0.00 -6.59 -4.37
CA ALA A 45 -0.77 -7.28 -5.41
C ALA A 45 -1.00 -6.40 -6.64
N PHE A 46 -1.29 -5.11 -6.44
CA PHE A 46 -1.47 -4.15 -7.52
C PHE A 46 -0.19 -3.97 -8.36
N VAL A 47 0.95 -3.75 -7.71
CA VAL A 47 2.25 -3.59 -8.42
C VAL A 47 2.65 -4.88 -9.13
N LEU A 48 2.44 -6.04 -8.51
CA LEU A 48 2.68 -7.33 -9.15
C LEU A 48 1.79 -7.54 -10.38
N ALA A 49 0.50 -7.17 -10.30
CA ALA A 49 -0.40 -7.25 -11.45
C ALA A 49 0.04 -6.32 -12.59
N GLN A 50 0.52 -5.11 -12.30
CA GLN A 50 1.07 -4.21 -13.31
C GLN A 50 2.28 -4.83 -14.01
N ALA A 51 3.26 -5.32 -13.26
CA ALA A 51 4.45 -5.97 -13.83
C ALA A 51 4.09 -7.24 -14.61
N PHE A 52 3.09 -7.99 -14.14
CA PHE A 52 2.58 -9.17 -14.83
C PHE A 52 1.97 -8.80 -16.19
N LEU A 53 1.12 -7.77 -16.23
CA LEU A 53 0.53 -7.29 -17.48
C LEU A 53 1.56 -6.64 -18.41
N GLU A 54 2.58 -5.97 -17.88
CA GLU A 54 3.69 -5.46 -18.69
C GLU A 54 4.47 -6.59 -19.37
N LYS A 55 4.69 -7.71 -18.66
CA LYS A 55 5.40 -8.88 -19.21
C LYS A 55 4.56 -9.70 -20.18
N PHE A 56 3.29 -9.96 -19.85
CA PHE A 56 2.46 -10.93 -20.57
C PHE A 56 1.44 -10.26 -21.52
N GLY A 57 1.16 -8.97 -21.36
CA GLY A 57 0.21 -8.21 -22.18
C GLY A 57 -1.19 -8.82 -22.21
N GLY A 58 -1.99 -8.38 -23.18
CA GLY A 58 -3.30 -8.94 -23.52
C GLY A 58 -4.48 -8.15 -22.98
N ASP A 59 -5.57 -8.16 -23.74
CA ASP A 59 -6.80 -7.39 -23.45
C ASP A 59 -7.92 -8.25 -22.85
N SER A 60 -7.68 -9.57 -22.72
CA SER A 60 -8.61 -10.52 -22.12
C SER A 60 -7.90 -11.56 -21.25
N MET A 61 -8.59 -12.08 -20.25
CA MET A 61 -8.03 -13.11 -19.35
C MET A 61 -7.58 -14.37 -20.10
N VAL A 62 -8.25 -14.72 -21.20
CA VAL A 62 -7.90 -15.89 -22.02
C VAL A 62 -6.55 -15.66 -22.72
N GLU A 63 -6.34 -14.46 -23.26
CA GLU A 63 -5.09 -14.09 -23.92
C GLU A 63 -3.92 -14.01 -22.93
N ILE A 64 -4.13 -13.31 -21.80
CA ILE A 64 -3.14 -13.20 -20.72
C ILE A 64 -2.70 -14.61 -20.27
N ARG A 65 -3.66 -15.51 -20.05
CA ARG A 65 -3.38 -16.89 -19.63
C ARG A 65 -2.58 -17.65 -20.67
N ARG A 66 -2.96 -17.60 -21.95
CA ARG A 66 -2.21 -18.23 -23.04
C ARG A 66 -0.75 -17.75 -23.08
N ASN A 67 -0.52 -16.43 -22.97
CA ASN A 67 0.83 -15.86 -23.02
C ASN A 67 1.68 -16.30 -21.80
N TYR A 68 1.07 -16.35 -20.62
CA TYR A 68 1.72 -16.86 -19.41
C TYR A 68 2.07 -18.35 -19.50
N ASP A 69 1.10 -19.19 -19.89
CA ASP A 69 1.28 -20.64 -19.95
C ASP A 69 2.37 -21.01 -20.98
N SER A 70 2.38 -20.37 -22.17
CA SER A 70 3.45 -20.58 -23.17
C SER A 70 4.83 -20.16 -22.66
N TYR A 71 4.94 -19.11 -21.84
CA TYR A 71 6.20 -18.72 -21.22
C TYR A 71 6.67 -19.77 -20.20
N VAL A 72 5.76 -20.32 -19.40
CA VAL A 72 6.07 -21.37 -18.44
C VAL A 72 6.51 -22.65 -19.15
N GLU A 73 5.82 -23.05 -20.21
CA GLU A 73 6.20 -24.21 -21.04
C GLU A 73 7.61 -24.05 -21.63
N TYR A 74 7.91 -22.86 -22.17
CA TYR A 74 9.24 -22.54 -22.67
C TYR A 74 10.33 -22.71 -21.60
N LEU A 75 10.09 -22.25 -20.38
CA LEU A 75 11.04 -22.39 -19.27
C LEU A 75 11.22 -23.84 -18.82
N GLN A 76 10.20 -24.68 -18.96
CA GLN A 76 10.26 -26.10 -18.60
C GLN A 76 10.97 -26.95 -19.65
N ALA A 77 10.94 -26.53 -20.91
CA ALA A 77 11.66 -27.19 -22.00
C ALA A 77 13.16 -26.85 -22.03
N TYR A 78 13.61 -25.92 -21.18
CA TYR A 78 14.99 -25.51 -20.99
C TYR A 78 15.67 -26.32 -19.88
#